data_AF-A0A5N3PHJ6-F1
#
_entry.id   AF-A0A5N3PHJ6-F1
#
_cell.length_a   1.000
_cell.length_b   1.000
_cell.length_c   1.000
_cell.angle_alpha   90.00
_cell.angle_beta   90.00
_cell.angle_gamma   90.00
#
_symmetry.space_group_name_H-M   'P 1'
#
loop_
_entity.id
_entity.type
_entity.pdbx_description
1 polymer ?
#
loop_
_entity_poly.entity_id
_entity_poly.type
_entity_poly.pdbx_seq_one_letter_code
_entity_poly.pdbx_strand_id
1 'polypeptide(L)'
;MTSVDLLIVGAGPAGMAAAVQARRFGLDVLVVDDQPAPGGQIWRSVETVAAAPRGKILGQAYQAGKPLADAFRASGVRYQPGTQLWQIEPGFRAFVTRDRQASTIEARSVILATGAQERPVPFAGWTLPGVLTVGAAQILLKSSGQIPEKPVWIAGSGPLPLLYLVQLLRAGGKIAGYLDTTPPGRRRAALPHLAKALGAAGDLIKGLAWMGMLRKARVPIVRHVADIEAIGSERIESLMYRTRTGQEKTVPADVLLVHEGVIPSIHGALALGCAVAWRDDQDCYAPVLDPWGESSQAGIFVAGDGAGIAGAQAASLRGELAALRVAVTLGRASEQAAAEAAKPIRRKLDRQLALRPFLDALFKPRPEIFAPSDATIVCRCEEVTAGDIRAMADVGRPGPNQVKAFTRAGMGPCQGRQCGYTVTQILAAAEGRTAQEVGFYRIRPPLKPVTLGELASLDRREKVS
;
A
#
# COMPACT_ATOMS: atom_id res chain seq x y z
N MET A 1 -30.33 8.51 2.41
CA MET A 1 -29.55 7.89 3.51
C MET A 1 -29.68 6.38 3.38
N THR A 2 -28.57 5.66 3.32
CA THR A 2 -28.56 4.18 3.22
C THR A 2 -28.11 3.60 4.56
N SER A 3 -28.84 2.62 5.10
CA SER A 3 -28.43 1.89 6.31
C SER A 3 -28.02 0.46 5.94
N VAL A 4 -26.95 -0.04 6.55
CA VAL A 4 -26.37 -1.39 6.35
C VAL A 4 -25.95 -2.00 7.68
N ASP A 5 -25.85 -3.33 7.75
CA ASP A 5 -25.19 -3.98 8.89
C ASP A 5 -23.67 -3.72 8.84
N LEU A 6 -23.06 -3.86 7.66
CA LEU A 6 -21.61 -3.77 7.48
C LEU A 6 -21.23 -2.92 6.26
N LEU A 7 -20.41 -1.88 6.49
CA LEU A 7 -19.72 -1.13 5.46
C LEU A 7 -18.29 -1.66 5.27
N ILE A 8 -17.91 -2.00 4.04
CA ILE A 8 -16.55 -2.38 3.69
C ILE A 8 -15.97 -1.33 2.75
N VAL A 9 -14.79 -0.82 3.12
CA VAL A 9 -14.10 0.25 2.37
C VAL A 9 -12.94 -0.38 1.60
N GLY A 10 -13.14 -0.55 0.29
CA GLY A 10 -12.19 -1.15 -0.64
C GLY A 10 -12.61 -2.53 -1.12
N ALA A 11 -12.59 -2.75 -2.43
CA ALA A 11 -12.92 -4.00 -3.13
C ALA A 11 -11.65 -4.75 -3.59
N GLY A 12 -10.57 -4.66 -2.81
CA GLY A 12 -9.39 -5.50 -2.97
C GLY A 12 -9.61 -6.95 -2.49
N PRO A 13 -8.56 -7.80 -2.48
CA PRO A 13 -8.66 -9.20 -2.04
C PRO A 13 -9.34 -9.38 -0.67
N ALA A 14 -9.01 -8.52 0.29
CA ALA A 14 -9.57 -8.55 1.64
C ALA A 14 -11.05 -8.15 1.66
N GLY A 15 -11.40 -7.03 1.01
CA GLY A 15 -12.77 -6.54 1.01
C GLY A 15 -13.74 -7.45 0.27
N MET A 16 -13.32 -8.02 -0.86
CA MET A 16 -14.11 -9.02 -1.59
C MET A 16 -14.34 -10.28 -0.75
N ALA A 17 -13.29 -10.82 -0.11
CA ALA A 17 -13.41 -12.01 0.73
C ALA A 17 -14.28 -11.75 1.97
N ALA A 18 -14.10 -10.59 2.62
CA ALA A 18 -14.93 -10.15 3.74
C ALA A 18 -16.40 -10.03 3.34
N ALA A 19 -16.69 -9.43 2.18
CA ALA A 19 -18.05 -9.29 1.67
C ALA A 19 -18.72 -10.65 1.43
N VAL A 20 -18.04 -11.56 0.70
CA VAL A 20 -18.53 -12.91 0.44
C VAL A 20 -18.80 -13.65 1.75
N GLN A 21 -17.87 -13.55 2.72
CA GLN A 21 -18.01 -14.22 4.01
C GLN A 21 -19.15 -13.63 4.84
N ALA A 22 -19.28 -12.30 4.91
CA ALA A 22 -20.35 -11.63 5.65
C ALA A 22 -21.75 -11.98 5.09
N ARG A 23 -21.89 -12.05 3.75
CA ARG A 23 -23.14 -12.44 3.10
C ARG A 23 -23.58 -13.87 3.43
N ARG A 24 -22.65 -14.80 3.70
CA ARG A 24 -22.98 -16.16 4.16
C ARG A 24 -23.68 -16.19 5.53
N PHE A 25 -23.51 -15.15 6.34
CA PHE A 25 -24.21 -14.98 7.63
C PHE A 25 -25.43 -14.06 7.51
N GLY A 26 -25.89 -13.77 6.29
CA GLY A 26 -27.10 -12.97 6.06
C GLY A 26 -26.97 -11.48 6.40
N LEU A 27 -25.76 -10.98 6.63
CA LEU A 27 -25.52 -9.56 6.88
C LEU A 27 -25.90 -8.71 5.65
N ASP A 28 -26.52 -7.56 5.85
CA ASP A 28 -26.64 -6.54 4.80
C ASP A 28 -25.30 -5.80 4.64
N VAL A 29 -24.66 -6.00 3.49
CA VAL A 29 -23.28 -5.55 3.25
C VAL A 29 -23.27 -4.56 2.09
N LEU A 30 -22.62 -3.42 2.31
CA LEU A 30 -22.26 -2.46 1.28
C LEU A 30 -20.74 -2.37 1.16
N VAL A 31 -20.23 -2.55 -0.06
CA VAL A 31 -18.82 -2.31 -0.41
C VAL A 31 -18.72 -1.05 -1.23
N VAL A 32 -17.91 -0.10 -0.78
CA VAL A 32 -17.54 1.10 -1.54
C VAL A 32 -16.07 0.98 -1.98
N ASP A 33 -15.78 1.34 -3.21
CA ASP A 33 -14.41 1.31 -3.73
C ASP A 33 -14.20 2.46 -4.74
N ASP A 34 -13.04 3.10 -4.68
CA ASP A 34 -12.74 4.23 -5.56
C ASP A 34 -12.50 3.80 -7.01
N GLN A 35 -12.16 2.54 -7.26
CA GLN A 35 -11.89 2.04 -8.60
C GLN A 35 -13.20 1.64 -9.29
N PRO A 36 -13.22 1.66 -10.63
CA PRO A 36 -14.39 1.27 -11.41
C PRO A 36 -14.71 -0.23 -11.35
N ALA A 37 -13.78 -1.06 -10.86
CA ALA A 37 -13.93 -2.52 -10.82
C ALA A 37 -13.19 -3.13 -9.60
N PRO A 38 -13.67 -4.27 -9.07
CA PRO A 38 -13.05 -4.98 -7.97
C PRO A 38 -11.69 -5.60 -8.35
N GLY A 39 -10.92 -5.96 -7.33
CA GLY A 39 -9.59 -6.58 -7.45
C GLY A 39 -8.45 -5.77 -6.82
N GLY A 40 -8.71 -4.50 -6.49
CA GLY A 40 -7.73 -3.61 -5.85
C GLY A 40 -6.45 -3.42 -6.69
N GLN A 41 -5.28 -3.33 -6.03
CA GLN A 41 -4.01 -3.07 -6.72
C GLN A 41 -3.43 -4.32 -7.39
N ILE A 42 -3.54 -5.48 -6.73
CA ILE A 42 -2.92 -6.72 -7.19
C ILE A 42 -3.68 -7.35 -8.35
N TRP A 43 -5.01 -7.43 -8.26
CA TRP A 43 -5.90 -7.99 -9.27
C TRP A 43 -6.69 -6.89 -9.98
N ARG A 44 -6.07 -5.71 -10.15
CA ARG A 44 -6.68 -4.57 -10.83
C ARG A 44 -7.27 -4.98 -12.18
N SER A 45 -8.55 -4.69 -12.41
CA SER A 45 -9.25 -5.02 -13.66
C SER A 45 -9.28 -6.52 -14.00
N VAL A 46 -9.21 -7.41 -13.00
CA VAL A 46 -9.13 -8.86 -13.21
C VAL A 46 -10.33 -9.42 -13.98
N GLU A 47 -11.51 -8.81 -13.83
CA GLU A 47 -12.73 -9.23 -14.52
C GLU A 47 -12.57 -9.17 -16.05
N THR A 48 -11.89 -8.15 -16.58
CA THR A 48 -11.74 -7.93 -18.03
C THR A 48 -10.39 -8.41 -18.58
N VAL A 49 -9.34 -8.43 -17.75
CA VAL A 49 -7.97 -8.68 -18.22
C VAL A 49 -7.54 -10.13 -18.02
N ALA A 50 -8.09 -10.87 -17.05
CA ALA A 50 -7.59 -12.21 -16.73
C ALA A 50 -7.70 -13.20 -17.90
N ALA A 51 -8.78 -13.12 -18.67
CA ALA A 51 -9.03 -13.97 -19.85
C ALA A 51 -8.40 -13.41 -21.15
N ALA A 52 -7.97 -12.14 -21.15
CA ALA A 52 -7.36 -11.50 -22.31
C ALA A 52 -5.87 -11.93 -22.47
N PRO A 53 -5.24 -11.72 -23.66
CA PRO A 53 -3.81 -11.98 -23.85
C PRO A 53 -2.92 -11.30 -22.78
N ARG A 54 -3.32 -10.09 -22.34
CA ARG A 54 -2.65 -9.36 -21.23
C ARG A 54 -2.62 -10.16 -19.91
N GLY A 55 -3.64 -10.97 -19.62
CA GLY A 55 -3.65 -11.85 -18.46
C GLY A 55 -2.48 -12.84 -18.44
N LYS A 56 -2.05 -13.33 -19.62
CA LYS A 56 -0.88 -14.22 -19.75
C LYS A 56 0.44 -13.48 -19.47
N ILE A 57 0.55 -12.21 -19.89
CA ILE A 57 1.70 -11.34 -19.59
C ILE A 57 1.83 -11.17 -18.08
N LEU A 58 0.71 -10.83 -17.42
CA LEU A 58 0.64 -10.59 -15.97
C LEU A 58 0.85 -11.88 -15.15
N GLY A 59 0.47 -13.03 -15.69
CA GLY A 59 0.77 -14.35 -15.17
C GLY A 59 -0.28 -14.93 -14.20
N GLN A 60 -0.07 -16.17 -13.78
CA GLN A 60 -1.05 -16.95 -13.00
C GLN A 60 -1.44 -16.31 -11.66
N ALA A 61 -0.50 -15.68 -10.96
CA ALA A 61 -0.79 -15.01 -9.68
C ALA A 61 -1.79 -13.85 -9.82
N TYR A 62 -1.81 -13.20 -11.00
CA TYR A 62 -2.81 -12.19 -11.33
C TYR A 62 -4.16 -12.84 -11.65
N GLN A 63 -4.17 -13.87 -12.49
CA GLN A 63 -5.39 -14.59 -12.89
C GLN A 63 -6.09 -15.29 -11.71
N ALA A 64 -5.34 -15.66 -10.66
CA ALA A 64 -5.88 -16.27 -9.43
C ALA A 64 -6.90 -15.38 -8.69
N GLY A 65 -7.00 -14.09 -9.00
CA GLY A 65 -8.03 -13.21 -8.46
C GLY A 65 -9.42 -13.40 -9.07
N LYS A 66 -9.50 -13.96 -10.29
CA LYS A 66 -10.76 -14.07 -11.04
C LYS A 66 -11.85 -14.86 -10.29
N PRO A 67 -11.56 -16.04 -9.70
CA PRO A 67 -12.58 -16.78 -8.96
C PRO A 67 -13.16 -16.00 -7.77
N LEU A 68 -12.34 -15.21 -7.07
CA LEU A 68 -12.82 -14.40 -5.95
C LEU A 68 -13.66 -13.22 -6.43
N ALA A 69 -13.27 -12.56 -7.54
CA ALA A 69 -14.09 -11.51 -8.14
C ALA A 69 -15.46 -12.06 -8.59
N ASP A 70 -15.49 -13.26 -9.18
CA ASP A 70 -16.74 -13.91 -9.60
C ASP A 70 -17.62 -14.26 -8.39
N ALA A 71 -17.04 -14.86 -7.35
CA ALA A 71 -17.74 -15.13 -6.10
C ALA A 71 -18.27 -13.85 -5.44
N PHE A 72 -17.49 -12.77 -5.47
CA PHE A 72 -17.89 -11.46 -4.97
C PHE A 72 -19.12 -10.93 -5.70
N ARG A 73 -19.14 -10.95 -7.03
CA ARG A 73 -20.30 -10.56 -7.83
C ARG A 73 -21.52 -11.45 -7.57
N ALA A 74 -21.31 -12.74 -7.41
CA ALA A 74 -22.39 -13.71 -7.16
C ALA A 74 -22.92 -13.70 -5.71
N SER A 75 -22.26 -13.00 -4.78
CA SER A 75 -22.60 -13.06 -3.34
C SER A 75 -23.88 -12.28 -2.94
N GLY A 76 -24.46 -11.51 -3.85
CA GLY A 76 -25.61 -10.64 -3.57
C GLY A 76 -25.25 -9.43 -2.67
N VAL A 77 -23.97 -9.09 -2.55
CA VAL A 77 -23.51 -7.87 -1.88
C VAL A 77 -23.88 -6.62 -2.68
N ARG A 78 -24.21 -5.52 -1.99
CA ARG A 78 -24.32 -4.21 -2.65
C ARG A 78 -22.93 -3.67 -2.89
N TYR A 79 -22.56 -3.47 -4.14
CA TYR A 79 -21.25 -2.93 -4.52
C TYR A 79 -21.39 -1.62 -5.27
N GLN A 80 -20.70 -0.59 -4.79
CA GLN A 80 -20.65 0.73 -5.40
C GLN A 80 -19.21 1.04 -5.83
N PRO A 81 -18.84 0.71 -7.08
CA PRO A 81 -17.57 1.15 -7.68
C PRO A 81 -17.59 2.66 -7.95
N GLY A 82 -16.41 3.26 -8.02
CA GLY A 82 -16.24 4.69 -8.23
C GLY A 82 -16.74 5.55 -7.06
N THR A 83 -16.84 4.96 -5.86
CA THR A 83 -17.35 5.62 -4.66
C THR A 83 -16.21 5.94 -3.71
N GLN A 84 -15.95 7.23 -3.53
CA GLN A 84 -14.89 7.74 -2.69
C GLN A 84 -15.37 7.96 -1.26
N LEU A 85 -14.87 7.17 -0.30
CA LEU A 85 -15.00 7.49 1.11
C LEU A 85 -14.07 8.64 1.50
N TRP A 86 -14.62 9.67 2.13
CA TRP A 86 -13.84 10.81 2.60
C TRP A 86 -14.00 11.11 4.10
N GLN A 87 -15.02 10.60 4.78
CA GLN A 87 -15.14 10.72 6.24
C GLN A 87 -15.93 9.56 6.84
N ILE A 88 -15.59 9.18 8.06
CA ILE A 88 -16.45 8.38 8.93
C ILE A 88 -16.51 9.07 10.27
N GLU A 89 -17.71 9.40 10.73
CA GLU A 89 -17.96 10.01 12.03
C GLU A 89 -18.18 8.95 13.12
N PRO A 90 -18.08 9.32 14.41
CA PRO A 90 -18.56 8.48 15.50
C PRO A 90 -19.97 7.94 15.24
N GLY A 91 -20.22 6.67 15.59
CA GLY A 91 -21.48 5.99 15.22
C GLY A 91 -21.50 5.42 13.79
N PHE A 92 -20.34 5.36 13.12
CA PHE A 92 -20.16 4.76 11.78
C PHE A 92 -21.01 5.39 10.68
N ARG A 93 -21.28 6.69 10.79
CA ARG A 93 -21.84 7.48 9.70
C ARG A 93 -20.72 7.82 8.71
N ALA A 94 -20.71 7.14 7.58
CA ALA A 94 -19.75 7.31 6.50
C ALA A 94 -20.27 8.30 5.47
N PHE A 95 -19.38 9.20 5.02
CA PHE A 95 -19.63 10.14 3.96
C PHE A 95 -18.83 9.75 2.74
N VAL A 96 -19.55 9.59 1.63
CA VAL A 96 -18.98 9.14 0.37
C VAL A 96 -19.38 10.08 -0.75
N THR A 97 -18.58 10.09 -1.81
CA THR A 97 -18.90 10.78 -3.06
C THR A 97 -18.84 9.82 -4.22
N ARG A 98 -19.86 9.86 -5.09
CA ARG A 98 -19.96 9.07 -6.31
C ARG A 98 -20.60 9.92 -7.40
N ASP A 99 -20.06 9.89 -8.62
CA ASP A 99 -20.60 10.66 -9.76
C ASP A 99 -20.77 12.17 -9.45
N ARG A 100 -19.83 12.73 -8.67
CA ARG A 100 -19.85 14.12 -8.15
C ARG A 100 -21.03 14.45 -7.23
N GLN A 101 -21.65 13.44 -6.63
CA GLN A 101 -22.69 13.61 -5.62
C GLN A 101 -22.25 12.98 -4.31
N ALA A 102 -22.29 13.76 -3.23
CA ALA A 102 -22.03 13.26 -1.89
C ALA A 102 -23.30 12.67 -1.25
N SER A 103 -23.13 11.61 -0.47
CA SER A 103 -24.21 10.95 0.27
C SER A 103 -23.69 10.34 1.57
N THR A 104 -24.62 9.95 2.45
CA THR A 104 -24.31 9.30 3.73
C THR A 104 -24.75 7.84 3.77
N ILE A 105 -23.92 7.04 4.43
CA ILE A 105 -24.16 5.63 4.74
C ILE A 105 -24.05 5.48 6.26
N GLU A 106 -25.06 4.89 6.88
CA GLU A 106 -25.01 4.45 8.28
C GLU A 106 -24.71 2.96 8.32
N ALA A 107 -23.78 2.55 9.17
CA ALA A 107 -23.40 1.16 9.35
C ALA A 107 -23.41 0.77 10.83
N ARG A 108 -23.49 -0.53 11.12
CA ARG A 108 -23.31 -1.06 12.50
C ARG A 108 -21.87 -1.49 12.77
N SER A 109 -21.08 -1.70 11.71
CA SER A 109 -19.64 -1.97 11.77
C SER A 109 -18.96 -1.60 10.46
N VAL A 110 -17.65 -1.36 10.50
CA VAL A 110 -16.83 -0.98 9.35
C VAL A 110 -15.61 -1.89 9.22
N ILE A 111 -15.35 -2.40 8.02
CA ILE A 111 -14.05 -3.00 7.65
C ILE A 111 -13.29 -2.06 6.71
N LEU A 112 -12.15 -1.55 7.16
CA LEU A 112 -11.18 -0.86 6.32
C LEU A 112 -10.32 -1.89 5.57
N ALA A 113 -10.64 -2.12 4.30
CA ALA A 113 -9.87 -2.95 3.37
C ALA A 113 -9.05 -2.09 2.38
N THR A 114 -8.51 -0.97 2.86
CA THR A 114 -7.89 0.10 2.05
C THR A 114 -6.51 -0.25 1.48
N GLY A 115 -5.97 -1.41 1.85
CA GLY A 115 -4.73 -1.95 1.28
C GLY A 115 -3.48 -1.20 1.71
N ALA A 116 -2.51 -1.14 0.80
CA ALA A 116 -1.19 -0.55 1.02
C ALA A 116 -0.81 0.37 -0.13
N GLN A 117 0.11 1.28 0.13
CA GLN A 117 0.74 2.12 -0.88
C GLN A 117 2.21 1.75 -1.04
N GLU A 118 2.79 2.08 -2.17
CA GLU A 118 4.23 2.01 -2.34
C GLU A 118 4.92 3.05 -1.46
N ARG A 119 6.06 2.68 -0.89
CA ARG A 119 6.81 3.57 0.00
C ARG A 119 7.30 4.78 -0.79
N PRO A 120 7.02 6.01 -0.34
CA PRO A 120 7.66 7.19 -0.88
C PRO A 120 9.14 7.20 -0.51
N VAL A 121 10.02 7.49 -1.49
CA VAL A 121 11.47 7.48 -1.34
C VAL A 121 12.03 8.76 -1.93
N PRO A 122 12.20 9.82 -1.14
CA PRO A 122 12.85 11.04 -1.61
C PRO A 122 14.34 10.78 -1.86
N PHE A 123 14.80 11.09 -3.06
CA PHE A 123 16.22 11.13 -3.45
C PHE A 123 16.42 12.31 -4.43
N ALA A 124 17.65 12.71 -4.71
CA ALA A 124 17.91 13.82 -5.62
C ALA A 124 17.30 13.55 -7.02
N GLY A 125 16.46 14.49 -7.50
CA GLY A 125 15.75 14.38 -8.77
C GLY A 125 14.53 13.45 -8.81
N TRP A 126 14.08 12.87 -7.68
CA TRP A 126 12.93 11.96 -7.66
C TRP A 126 11.59 12.59 -8.10
N THR A 127 11.54 13.92 -8.22
CA THR A 127 10.38 14.69 -8.68
C THR A 127 10.38 14.93 -10.19
N LEU A 128 11.47 14.63 -10.89
CA LEU A 128 11.59 14.86 -12.33
C LEU A 128 10.59 13.98 -13.11
N PRO A 129 9.92 14.53 -14.13
CA PRO A 129 9.20 13.73 -15.11
C PRO A 129 10.09 12.60 -15.68
N GLY A 130 9.53 11.40 -15.78
CA GLY A 130 10.26 10.17 -16.14
C GLY A 130 10.70 9.35 -14.93
N VAL A 131 10.70 9.92 -13.71
CA VAL A 131 10.82 9.16 -12.46
C VAL A 131 9.43 8.75 -11.97
N LEU A 132 9.19 7.45 -11.89
CA LEU A 132 7.93 6.87 -11.45
C LEU A 132 8.21 5.75 -10.45
N THR A 133 7.18 5.28 -9.77
CA THR A 133 7.32 4.07 -8.96
C THR A 133 7.02 2.81 -9.79
N VAL A 134 7.55 1.65 -9.36
CA VAL A 134 7.24 0.37 -10.03
C VAL A 134 5.75 0.06 -9.93
N GLY A 135 5.10 0.41 -8.82
CA GLY A 135 3.65 0.29 -8.66
C GLY A 135 2.85 1.17 -9.64
N ALA A 136 3.29 2.39 -9.93
CA ALA A 136 2.65 3.23 -10.96
C ALA A 136 2.74 2.58 -12.35
N ALA A 137 3.91 2.05 -12.70
CA ALA A 137 4.10 1.34 -13.96
C ALA A 137 3.26 0.04 -14.03
N GLN A 138 3.12 -0.68 -12.91
CA GLN A 138 2.22 -1.83 -12.79
C GLN A 138 0.75 -1.45 -13.03
N ILE A 139 0.30 -0.28 -12.54
CA ILE A 139 -1.06 0.20 -12.78
C ILE A 139 -1.29 0.44 -14.28
N LEU A 140 -0.37 1.13 -14.95
CA LEU A 140 -0.44 1.39 -16.39
C LEU A 140 -0.51 0.10 -17.20
N LEU A 141 0.36 -0.86 -16.89
CA LEU A 141 0.39 -2.18 -17.54
C LEU A 141 -0.92 -2.94 -17.32
N LYS A 142 -1.44 -3.00 -16.08
CA LYS A 142 -2.66 -3.76 -15.76
C LYS A 142 -3.92 -3.14 -16.37
N SER A 143 -4.09 -1.82 -16.23
CA SER A 143 -5.31 -1.14 -16.67
C SER A 143 -5.34 -0.98 -18.19
N SER A 144 -4.23 -0.53 -18.78
CA SER A 144 -4.21 -0.08 -20.18
C SER A 144 -3.27 -0.88 -21.08
N GLY A 145 -2.47 -1.80 -20.53
CA GLY A 145 -1.44 -2.51 -21.30
C GLY A 145 -0.25 -1.64 -21.70
N GLN A 146 -0.15 -0.42 -21.16
CA GLN A 146 0.91 0.52 -21.49
C GLN A 146 2.23 0.12 -20.80
N ILE A 147 3.31 0.24 -21.57
CA ILE A 147 4.69 0.07 -21.12
C ILE A 147 5.52 1.25 -21.62
N PRO A 148 6.64 1.59 -20.97
CA PRO A 148 7.54 2.61 -21.48
C PRO A 148 8.10 2.24 -22.85
N GLU A 149 8.14 3.21 -23.77
CA GLU A 149 8.74 3.05 -25.10
C GLU A 149 10.27 3.00 -25.05
N LYS A 150 10.85 3.82 -24.15
CA LYS A 150 12.30 3.90 -23.92
C LYS A 150 12.78 2.79 -22.98
N PRO A 151 14.06 2.36 -23.09
CA PRO A 151 14.66 1.43 -22.15
C PRO A 151 14.56 1.94 -20.70
N VAL A 152 14.08 1.07 -19.81
CA VAL A 152 13.79 1.45 -18.43
C VAL A 152 14.94 1.07 -17.49
N TRP A 153 15.36 2.00 -16.64
CA TRP A 153 16.11 1.69 -15.42
C TRP A 153 15.15 1.39 -14.28
N ILE A 154 15.43 0.35 -13.50
CA ILE A 154 14.70 0.09 -12.25
C ILE A 154 15.68 0.13 -11.10
N ALA A 155 15.38 0.89 -10.05
CA ALA A 155 16.19 0.96 -8.83
C ALA A 155 15.34 0.60 -7.62
N GLY A 156 15.85 -0.30 -6.78
CA GLY A 156 15.10 -0.69 -5.59
C GLY A 156 15.41 -2.08 -5.08
N SER A 157 14.58 -2.51 -4.14
CA SER A 157 14.70 -3.80 -3.47
C SER A 157 13.33 -4.46 -3.32
N GLY A 158 13.30 -5.80 -3.29
CA GLY A 158 12.07 -6.56 -3.09
C GLY A 158 11.60 -7.35 -4.32
N PRO A 159 10.46 -8.06 -4.18
CA PRO A 159 9.96 -8.94 -5.23
C PRO A 159 9.25 -8.18 -6.38
N LEU A 160 8.71 -6.99 -6.13
CA LEU A 160 7.93 -6.25 -7.13
C LEU A 160 8.77 -5.77 -8.33
N PRO A 161 10.00 -5.24 -8.17
CA PRO A 161 10.90 -4.94 -9.29
C PRO A 161 11.13 -6.15 -10.18
N LEU A 162 11.42 -7.31 -9.60
CA LEU A 162 11.66 -8.55 -10.34
C LEU A 162 10.41 -9.00 -11.13
N LEU A 163 9.24 -8.92 -10.49
CA LEU A 163 7.97 -9.21 -11.16
C LEU A 163 7.75 -8.29 -12.36
N TYR A 164 7.91 -6.98 -12.17
CA TYR A 164 7.66 -6.02 -13.24
C TYR A 164 8.68 -6.16 -14.39
N LEU A 165 9.97 -6.37 -14.12
CA LEU A 165 10.98 -6.61 -15.17
C LEU A 165 10.60 -7.81 -16.05
N VAL A 166 10.14 -8.90 -15.44
CA VAL A 166 9.69 -10.10 -16.17
C VAL A 166 8.45 -9.82 -17.00
N GLN A 167 7.48 -9.10 -16.44
CA GLN A 167 6.26 -8.73 -17.17
C GLN A 167 6.56 -7.76 -18.31
N LEU A 168 7.50 -6.83 -18.12
CA LEU A 168 7.95 -5.90 -19.15
C LEU A 168 8.60 -6.66 -20.31
N LEU A 169 9.48 -7.64 -20.05
CA LEU A 169 10.04 -8.51 -21.09
C LEU A 169 8.95 -9.27 -21.85
N ARG A 170 7.96 -9.82 -21.14
CA ARG A 170 6.83 -10.53 -21.76
C ARG A 170 5.94 -9.62 -22.60
N ALA A 171 5.85 -8.34 -22.24
CA ALA A 171 5.13 -7.32 -22.99
C ALA A 171 5.95 -6.76 -24.17
N GLY A 172 7.19 -7.22 -24.39
CA GLY A 172 8.08 -6.73 -25.45
C GLY A 172 8.79 -5.42 -25.12
N GLY A 173 8.80 -5.01 -23.85
CA GLY A 173 9.47 -3.80 -23.39
C GLY A 173 10.99 -3.94 -23.31
N LYS A 174 11.66 -2.79 -23.21
CA LYS A 174 13.13 -2.66 -23.17
C LYS A 174 13.60 -2.33 -21.76
N ILE A 175 14.67 -2.98 -21.30
CA ILE A 175 15.26 -2.76 -19.98
C ILE A 175 16.69 -2.26 -20.17
N ALA A 176 17.00 -1.10 -19.59
CA ALA A 176 18.36 -0.57 -19.54
C ALA A 176 19.19 -1.25 -18.44
N GLY A 177 18.59 -1.50 -17.28
CA GLY A 177 19.21 -2.26 -16.20
C GLY A 177 18.42 -2.23 -14.89
N TYR A 178 18.90 -3.02 -13.92
CA TYR A 178 18.35 -3.10 -12.57
C TYR A 178 19.42 -2.78 -11.54
N LEU A 179 19.16 -1.74 -10.73
CA LEU A 179 19.96 -1.31 -9.60
C LEU A 179 19.35 -1.90 -8.31
N ASP A 180 19.88 -3.03 -7.87
CA ASP A 180 19.46 -3.69 -6.64
C ASP A 180 20.03 -2.95 -5.42
N THR A 181 19.15 -2.26 -4.69
CA THR A 181 19.50 -1.47 -3.51
C THR A 181 19.58 -2.29 -2.23
N THR A 182 19.39 -3.63 -2.29
CA THR A 182 19.48 -4.52 -1.13
C THR A 182 20.87 -4.44 -0.47
N PRO A 183 20.97 -4.02 0.81
CA PRO A 183 22.25 -3.94 1.50
C PRO A 183 22.98 -5.29 1.61
N PRO A 184 24.33 -5.29 1.69
CA PRO A 184 25.09 -6.51 1.97
C PRO A 184 24.67 -7.11 3.32
N GLY A 185 24.78 -8.44 3.46
CA GLY A 185 24.43 -9.14 4.70
C GLY A 185 22.94 -9.45 4.90
N ARG A 186 22.01 -8.83 4.15
CA ARG A 186 20.55 -9.10 4.26
C ARG A 186 20.19 -10.57 4.04
N ARG A 187 20.88 -11.26 3.12
CA ARG A 187 20.71 -12.71 2.90
C ARG A 187 21.07 -13.54 4.14
N ARG A 188 22.15 -13.17 4.83
CA ARG A 188 22.58 -13.82 6.07
C ARG A 188 21.58 -13.54 7.19
N ALA A 189 21.07 -12.32 7.28
CA ALA A 189 20.01 -11.94 8.24
C ALA A 189 18.69 -12.70 8.00
N ALA A 190 18.38 -13.03 6.75
CA ALA A 190 17.18 -13.80 6.41
C ALA A 190 17.33 -15.31 6.64
N LEU A 191 18.56 -15.85 6.68
CA LEU A 191 18.83 -17.29 6.76
C LEU A 191 18.17 -17.99 7.98
N PRO A 192 18.13 -17.42 9.20
CA PRO A 192 17.43 -18.02 10.34
C PRO A 192 15.93 -18.26 10.10
N HIS A 193 15.32 -17.53 9.17
CA HIS A 193 13.91 -17.66 8.83
C HIS A 193 13.64 -18.66 7.70
N LEU A 194 14.69 -19.21 7.07
CA LEU A 194 14.55 -20.10 5.91
C LEU A 194 13.82 -21.41 6.25
N ALA A 195 14.04 -21.97 7.44
CA ALA A 195 13.36 -23.21 7.86
C ALA A 195 11.84 -23.05 7.91
N LYS A 196 11.34 -21.90 8.39
CA LYS A 196 9.91 -21.56 8.38
C LYS A 196 9.39 -21.28 6.95
N ALA A 197 10.26 -20.78 6.08
CA ALA A 197 9.95 -20.50 4.68
C ALA A 197 9.82 -21.76 3.80
N LEU A 198 10.28 -22.94 4.25
CA LEU A 198 10.14 -24.20 3.48
C LEU A 198 8.68 -24.55 3.18
N GLY A 199 7.74 -24.18 4.06
CA GLY A 199 6.29 -24.32 3.83
C GLY A 199 5.74 -23.43 2.69
N ALA A 200 6.54 -22.50 2.18
CA ALA A 200 6.20 -21.55 1.11
C ALA A 200 7.22 -21.59 -0.05
N ALA A 201 7.89 -22.73 -0.25
CA ALA A 201 8.94 -22.92 -1.27
C ALA A 201 8.54 -22.48 -2.69
N GLY A 202 7.25 -22.56 -3.03
CA GLY A 202 6.73 -22.12 -4.33
C GLY A 202 7.02 -20.66 -4.66
N ASP A 203 7.01 -19.75 -3.69
CA ASP A 203 7.28 -18.32 -3.94
C ASP A 203 8.78 -18.04 -4.09
N LEU A 204 9.63 -18.78 -3.37
CA LEU A 204 11.09 -18.72 -3.56
C LEU A 204 11.49 -19.23 -4.96
N ILE A 205 10.89 -20.33 -5.40
CA ILE A 205 11.11 -20.89 -6.75
C ILE A 205 10.70 -19.87 -7.82
N LYS A 206 9.57 -19.18 -7.65
CA LYS A 206 9.15 -18.10 -8.57
C LYS A 206 10.21 -16.99 -8.65
N GLY A 207 10.73 -16.54 -7.51
CA GLY A 207 11.80 -15.53 -7.47
C GLY A 207 13.06 -15.98 -8.22
N LEU A 208 13.49 -17.23 -8.03
CA LEU A 208 14.62 -17.80 -8.76
C LEU A 208 14.36 -17.91 -10.27
N ALA A 209 13.14 -18.30 -10.67
CA ALA A 209 12.74 -18.36 -12.07
C ALA A 209 12.76 -16.97 -12.74
N TRP A 210 12.28 -15.94 -12.04
CA TRP A 210 12.38 -14.55 -12.50
C TRP A 210 13.82 -14.13 -12.73
N MET A 211 14.70 -14.38 -11.75
CA MET A 211 16.13 -14.11 -11.89
C MET A 211 16.77 -14.88 -13.05
N GLY A 212 16.34 -16.12 -13.30
CA GLY A 212 16.79 -16.91 -14.45
C GLY A 212 16.40 -16.28 -15.79
N MET A 213 15.16 -15.79 -15.92
CA MET A 213 14.69 -15.09 -17.13
C MET A 213 15.47 -13.79 -17.37
N LEU A 214 15.73 -13.00 -16.32
CA LEU A 214 16.50 -11.75 -16.44
C LEU A 214 17.95 -12.02 -16.90
N ARG A 215 18.58 -13.08 -16.39
CA ARG A 215 19.92 -13.50 -16.85
C ARG A 215 19.91 -13.96 -18.31
N LYS A 216 18.92 -14.75 -18.71
CA LYS A 216 18.77 -15.19 -20.11
C LYS A 216 18.59 -14.00 -21.06
N ALA A 217 17.85 -12.98 -20.64
CA ALA A 217 17.68 -11.72 -21.36
C ALA A 217 18.89 -10.77 -21.25
N ARG A 218 19.97 -11.17 -20.56
CA ARG A 218 21.20 -10.38 -20.35
C ARG A 218 20.93 -9.00 -19.74
N VAL A 219 19.92 -8.89 -18.89
CA VAL A 219 19.62 -7.63 -18.18
C VAL A 219 20.80 -7.27 -17.27
N PRO A 220 21.41 -6.08 -17.40
CA PRO A 220 22.44 -5.62 -16.49
C PRO A 220 21.88 -5.49 -15.07
N ILE A 221 22.53 -6.14 -14.10
CA ILE A 221 22.13 -6.06 -12.68
C ILE A 221 23.33 -5.56 -11.88
N VAL A 222 23.20 -4.36 -11.31
CA VAL A 222 24.17 -3.79 -10.37
C VAL A 222 23.65 -4.04 -8.96
N ARG A 223 24.47 -4.63 -8.10
CA ARG A 223 24.08 -4.97 -6.72
C ARG A 223 24.64 -3.99 -5.72
N HIS A 224 23.98 -3.95 -4.56
CA HIS A 224 24.42 -3.17 -3.40
C HIS A 224 24.54 -1.69 -3.75
N VAL A 225 23.57 -1.17 -4.48
CA VAL A 225 23.48 0.26 -4.79
C VAL A 225 23.11 1.03 -3.52
N ALA A 226 23.97 1.98 -3.15
CA ALA A 226 23.90 2.78 -1.94
C ALA A 226 23.17 4.11 -2.19
N ASP A 227 23.42 4.74 -3.34
CA ASP A 227 22.83 6.03 -3.69
C ASP A 227 22.37 6.03 -5.15
N ILE A 228 21.31 6.78 -5.42
CA ILE A 228 20.82 7.08 -6.76
C ILE A 228 20.45 8.56 -6.85
N GLU A 229 20.68 9.14 -8.02
CA GLU A 229 20.29 10.51 -8.35
C GLU A 229 19.77 10.54 -9.79
N ALA A 230 18.58 11.11 -9.97
CA ALA A 230 18.05 11.41 -11.29
C ALA A 230 18.48 12.82 -11.67
N ILE A 231 19.15 12.96 -12.80
CA ILE A 231 19.74 14.22 -13.25
C ILE A 231 19.01 14.67 -14.52
N GLY A 232 18.59 15.93 -14.53
CA GLY A 232 18.00 16.58 -15.69
C GLY A 232 17.31 17.88 -15.32
N SER A 233 16.92 18.65 -16.33
CA SER A 233 16.34 19.99 -16.17
C SER A 233 14.80 19.94 -16.15
N GLU A 234 14.18 19.52 -17.25
CA GLU A 234 12.73 19.40 -17.39
C GLU A 234 12.21 17.98 -17.14
N ARG A 235 13.08 16.98 -17.31
CA ARG A 235 12.82 15.55 -17.14
C ARG A 235 14.14 14.86 -16.83
N ILE A 236 14.09 13.59 -16.42
CA ILE A 236 15.30 12.79 -16.29
C ILE A 236 15.98 12.63 -17.66
N GLU A 237 17.29 12.87 -17.68
CA GLU A 237 18.18 12.70 -18.84
C GLU A 237 19.27 11.67 -18.55
N SER A 238 19.72 11.63 -17.29
CA SER A 238 20.69 10.65 -16.82
C SER A 238 20.41 10.19 -15.38
N LEU A 239 20.97 9.03 -15.05
CA LEU A 239 20.91 8.40 -13.75
C LEU A 239 22.34 8.23 -13.24
N MET A 240 22.66 8.85 -12.11
CA MET A 240 23.87 8.56 -11.36
C MET A 240 23.54 7.52 -10.28
N TYR A 241 24.40 6.53 -10.11
CA TYR A 241 24.34 5.62 -8.97
C TYR A 241 25.71 5.37 -8.37
N ARG A 242 25.72 5.10 -7.06
CA ARG A 242 26.91 4.72 -6.30
C ARG A 242 26.68 3.39 -5.62
N THR A 243 27.61 2.44 -5.77
CA THR A 243 27.58 1.17 -5.04
C THR A 243 28.20 1.32 -3.66
N ARG A 244 27.93 0.37 -2.76
CA ARG A 244 28.58 0.29 -1.45
C ARG A 244 30.09 0.09 -1.51
N THR A 245 30.62 -0.38 -2.64
CA THR A 245 32.05 -0.53 -2.86
C THR A 245 32.70 0.77 -3.37
N GLY A 246 31.94 1.87 -3.47
CA GLY A 246 32.42 3.17 -3.94
C GLY A 246 32.43 3.32 -5.47
N GLN A 247 31.92 2.35 -6.23
CA GLN A 247 31.81 2.51 -7.69
C GLN A 247 30.69 3.50 -7.99
N GLU A 248 31.03 4.59 -8.66
CA GLU A 248 30.09 5.60 -9.14
C GLU A 248 30.02 5.57 -10.67
N LYS A 249 28.81 5.65 -11.21
CA LYS A 249 28.59 5.74 -12.65
C LYS A 249 27.39 6.63 -12.95
N THR A 250 27.50 7.39 -14.03
CA THR A 250 26.39 8.13 -14.65
C THR A 250 26.06 7.49 -15.99
N VAL A 251 24.79 7.19 -16.21
CA VAL A 251 24.28 6.53 -17.42
C VAL A 251 23.09 7.29 -17.99
N PRO A 252 22.87 7.28 -19.31
CA PRO A 252 21.65 7.85 -19.89
C PRO A 252 20.40 7.15 -19.35
N ALA A 253 19.36 7.92 -19.05
CA ALA A 253 18.09 7.41 -18.53
C ALA A 253 16.93 8.35 -18.86
N ASP A 254 15.97 7.88 -19.67
CA ASP A 254 14.71 8.59 -19.92
C ASP A 254 13.59 8.22 -18.93
N VAL A 255 13.68 7.00 -18.37
CA VAL A 255 12.68 6.45 -17.45
C VAL A 255 13.39 5.70 -16.32
N LEU A 256 13.10 6.11 -15.09
CA LEU A 256 13.54 5.46 -13.88
C LEU A 256 12.32 5.02 -13.06
N LEU A 257 12.22 3.72 -12.79
CA LEU A 257 11.23 3.17 -11.89
C LEU A 257 11.86 2.86 -10.53
N VAL A 258 11.28 3.38 -9.45
CA VAL A 258 11.78 3.18 -8.09
C VAL A 258 10.85 2.34 -7.22
N HIS A 259 11.41 1.51 -6.35
CA HIS A 259 10.65 0.71 -5.39
C HIS A 259 11.47 0.33 -4.15
N GLU A 260 11.04 0.77 -2.97
CA GLU A 260 11.65 0.38 -1.67
C GLU A 260 10.59 -0.20 -0.73
N GLY A 261 9.78 -1.10 -1.30
CA GLY A 261 8.71 -1.78 -0.59
C GLY A 261 7.38 -1.03 -0.59
N VAL A 262 6.42 -1.62 0.11
CA VAL A 262 5.06 -1.10 0.30
C VAL A 262 4.80 -0.94 1.80
N ILE A 263 3.91 -0.01 2.15
CA ILE A 263 3.54 0.31 3.52
C ILE A 263 2.01 0.32 3.69
N PRO A 264 1.48 -0.09 4.85
CA PRO A 264 0.04 -0.12 5.08
C PRO A 264 -0.60 1.26 4.90
N SER A 265 -1.81 1.31 4.36
CA SER A 265 -2.60 2.54 4.32
C SER A 265 -3.21 2.82 5.70
N ILE A 266 -2.49 3.57 6.54
CA ILE A 266 -2.90 3.86 7.92
C ILE A 266 -3.86 5.07 8.07
N HIS A 267 -4.06 5.85 7.01
CA HIS A 267 -4.71 7.17 7.12
C HIS A 267 -6.17 7.10 7.57
N GLY A 268 -6.91 6.09 7.10
CA GLY A 268 -8.28 5.84 7.55
C GLY A 268 -8.35 5.46 9.03
N ALA A 269 -7.44 4.58 9.46
CA ALA A 269 -7.34 4.18 10.87
C ALA A 269 -6.98 5.37 11.77
N LEU A 270 -6.00 6.20 11.36
CA LEU A 270 -5.63 7.42 12.09
C LEU A 270 -6.78 8.43 12.17
N ALA A 271 -7.51 8.66 11.09
CA ALA A 271 -8.65 9.59 11.09
C ALA A 271 -9.79 9.13 12.01
N LEU A 272 -9.94 7.81 12.19
CA LEU A 272 -10.89 7.19 13.10
C LEU A 272 -10.38 7.09 14.55
N GLY A 273 -9.14 7.53 14.84
CA GLY A 273 -8.55 7.43 16.17
C GLY A 273 -8.16 6.02 16.58
N CYS A 274 -7.95 5.11 15.63
CA CYS A 274 -7.38 3.80 15.91
C CYS A 274 -5.90 3.93 16.30
N ALA A 275 -5.47 3.13 17.27
CA ALA A 275 -4.07 3.05 17.65
C ALA A 275 -3.23 2.47 16.50
N VAL A 276 -2.06 3.05 16.27
CA VAL A 276 -1.04 2.55 15.33
C VAL A 276 0.28 2.40 16.07
N ALA A 277 1.07 1.41 15.65
CA ALA A 277 2.39 1.14 16.21
C ALA A 277 3.44 1.08 15.09
N TRP A 278 4.64 1.57 15.40
CA TRP A 278 5.82 1.44 14.58
C TRP A 278 6.27 -0.02 14.50
N ARG A 279 6.68 -0.43 13.31
CA ARG A 279 7.11 -1.79 12.98
C ARG A 279 8.54 -1.73 12.49
N ASP A 280 9.49 -2.11 13.36
CA ASP A 280 10.93 -2.05 13.06
C ASP A 280 11.37 -3.03 11.98
N ASP A 281 10.62 -4.10 11.72
CA ASP A 281 10.90 -5.05 10.65
C ASP A 281 10.69 -4.44 9.26
N GLN A 282 9.84 -3.41 9.16
CA GLN A 282 9.48 -2.76 7.90
C GLN A 282 9.65 -1.23 7.93
N ASP A 283 10.13 -0.63 9.01
CA ASP A 283 10.27 0.82 9.17
C ASP A 283 9.00 1.58 8.73
N CYS A 284 7.85 1.16 9.25
CA CYS A 284 6.55 1.79 8.96
C CYS A 284 5.57 1.62 10.12
N TYR A 285 4.48 2.39 10.13
CA TYR A 285 3.36 2.18 11.04
C TYR A 285 2.39 1.13 10.50
N ALA A 286 1.79 0.38 11.41
CA ALA A 286 0.62 -0.46 11.16
C ALA A 286 -0.42 -0.28 12.28
N PRO A 287 -1.73 -0.46 12.01
CA PRO A 287 -2.74 -0.46 13.06
C PRO A 287 -2.48 -1.55 14.10
N VAL A 288 -2.77 -1.25 15.37
CA VAL A 288 -2.79 -2.26 16.44
C VAL A 288 -4.13 -2.96 16.39
N LEU A 289 -4.09 -4.27 16.13
CA LEU A 289 -5.28 -5.09 15.87
C LEU A 289 -5.27 -6.34 16.74
N ASP A 290 -6.47 -6.81 17.07
CA ASP A 290 -6.67 -8.11 17.70
C ASP A 290 -6.51 -9.27 16.68
N PRO A 291 -6.56 -10.54 17.13
CA PRO A 291 -6.46 -11.70 16.23
C PRO A 291 -7.58 -11.86 15.19
N TRP A 292 -8.66 -11.07 15.26
CA TRP A 292 -9.75 -11.03 14.28
C TRP A 292 -9.58 -9.87 13.28
N GLY A 293 -8.70 -8.92 13.57
CA GLY A 293 -8.51 -7.69 12.80
C GLY A 293 -9.32 -6.51 13.32
N GLU A 294 -9.91 -6.60 14.52
CA GLU A 294 -10.56 -5.47 15.18
C GLU A 294 -9.52 -4.49 15.72
N SER A 295 -9.75 -3.20 15.53
CA SER A 295 -8.86 -2.15 15.99
C SER A 295 -9.08 -1.79 17.46
N SER A 296 -8.32 -0.82 17.98
CA SER A 296 -8.57 -0.25 19.31
C SER A 296 -9.92 0.49 19.42
N GLN A 297 -10.61 0.73 18.31
CA GLN A 297 -11.96 1.27 18.28
C GLN A 297 -12.93 0.13 17.95
N ALA A 298 -13.82 -0.18 18.90
CA ALA A 298 -14.78 -1.27 18.75
C ALA A 298 -15.64 -1.09 17.49
N GLY A 299 -15.90 -2.18 16.77
CA GLY A 299 -16.68 -2.17 15.53
C GLY A 299 -15.93 -1.64 14.29
N ILE A 300 -14.67 -1.18 14.44
CA ILE A 300 -13.78 -0.83 13.32
C ILE A 300 -12.72 -1.93 13.17
N PHE A 301 -12.75 -2.57 12.00
CA PHE A 301 -11.81 -3.61 11.62
C PHE A 301 -10.88 -3.12 10.53
N VAL A 302 -9.66 -3.64 10.48
CA VAL A 302 -8.73 -3.43 9.36
C VAL A 302 -8.32 -4.78 8.79
N ALA A 303 -8.46 -4.93 7.48
CA ALA A 303 -8.15 -6.18 6.80
C ALA A 303 -7.23 -5.95 5.60
N GLY A 304 -6.59 -7.03 5.15
CA GLY A 304 -5.66 -6.99 4.02
C GLY A 304 -4.26 -6.50 4.39
N ASP A 305 -3.58 -5.91 3.41
CA ASP A 305 -2.25 -5.31 3.60
C ASP A 305 -2.31 -4.00 4.42
N GLY A 306 -3.51 -3.43 4.61
CA GLY A 306 -3.74 -2.32 5.54
C GLY A 306 -3.55 -2.71 7.01
N ALA A 307 -3.70 -4.00 7.32
CA ALA A 307 -3.39 -4.59 8.63
C ALA A 307 -1.91 -4.97 8.80
N GLY A 308 -1.05 -4.60 7.84
CA GLY A 308 0.34 -5.04 7.74
C GLY A 308 0.56 -5.87 6.48
N ILE A 309 1.69 -5.68 5.80
CA ILE A 309 1.92 -6.28 4.47
C ILE A 309 2.07 -7.80 4.56
N ALA A 310 1.27 -8.53 3.79
CA ALA A 310 1.25 -9.99 3.77
C ALA A 310 0.96 -10.60 2.39
N GLY A 311 0.43 -9.82 1.44
CA GLY A 311 0.11 -10.26 0.08
C GLY A 311 -1.35 -10.73 -0.07
N ALA A 312 -1.77 -10.93 -1.33
CA ALA A 312 -3.19 -11.09 -1.69
C ALA A 312 -3.92 -12.24 -0.98
N GLN A 313 -3.29 -13.40 -0.87
CA GLN A 313 -3.93 -14.59 -0.27
C GLN A 313 -4.14 -14.40 1.24
N ALA A 314 -3.12 -13.94 1.95
CA ALA A 314 -3.24 -13.57 3.36
C ALA A 314 -4.27 -12.43 3.55
N ALA A 315 -4.32 -11.49 2.62
CA ALA A 315 -5.27 -10.39 2.65
C ALA A 315 -6.73 -10.88 2.58
N SER A 316 -7.04 -11.80 1.66
CA SER A 316 -8.36 -12.43 1.59
C SER A 316 -8.73 -13.15 2.89
N LEU A 317 -7.83 -13.95 3.45
CA LEU A 317 -8.07 -14.68 4.70
C LEU A 317 -8.31 -13.74 5.89
N ARG A 318 -7.59 -12.62 5.99
CA ARG A 318 -7.85 -11.59 7.00
C ARG A 318 -9.22 -10.95 6.84
N GLY A 319 -9.67 -10.74 5.59
CA GLY A 319 -11.02 -10.27 5.31
C GLY A 319 -12.09 -11.25 5.80
N GLU A 320 -11.90 -12.55 5.56
CA GLU A 320 -12.82 -13.60 6.04
C GLU A 320 -12.89 -13.62 7.59
N LEU A 321 -11.75 -13.52 8.28
CA LEU A 321 -11.70 -13.47 9.75
C LEU A 321 -12.42 -12.24 10.31
N ALA A 322 -12.18 -11.06 9.75
CA ALA A 322 -12.85 -9.84 10.19
C ALA A 322 -14.38 -9.96 10.01
N ALA A 323 -14.83 -10.47 8.87
CA ALA A 323 -16.26 -10.68 8.60
C ALA A 323 -16.92 -11.70 9.56
N LEU A 324 -16.19 -12.77 9.93
CA LEU A 324 -16.66 -13.72 10.95
C LEU A 324 -16.87 -13.03 12.31
N ARG A 325 -15.93 -12.18 12.72
CA ARG A 325 -16.05 -11.45 13.99
C ARG A 325 -17.21 -10.46 13.95
N VAL A 326 -17.38 -9.72 12.85
CA VAL A 326 -18.54 -8.84 12.65
C VAL A 326 -19.86 -9.62 12.76
N ALA A 327 -19.96 -10.81 12.16
CA ALA A 327 -21.16 -11.64 12.24
C ALA A 327 -21.51 -12.02 13.69
N VAL A 328 -20.52 -12.31 14.52
CA VAL A 328 -20.74 -12.54 15.96
C VAL A 328 -21.19 -11.27 16.67
N THR A 329 -20.48 -10.16 16.47
CA THR A 329 -20.79 -8.87 17.11
C THR A 329 -22.22 -8.41 16.80
N LEU A 330 -22.73 -8.69 15.60
CA LEU A 330 -24.07 -8.31 15.17
C LEU A 330 -25.14 -9.40 15.42
N GLY A 331 -24.78 -10.47 16.14
CA GLY A 331 -25.73 -11.53 16.55
C GLY A 331 -26.18 -12.47 15.43
N ARG A 332 -25.42 -12.55 14.32
CA ARG A 332 -25.70 -13.46 13.19
C ARG A 332 -24.99 -14.81 13.27
N ALA A 333 -24.01 -14.93 14.18
CA ALA A 333 -23.29 -16.17 14.46
C ALA A 333 -23.01 -16.30 15.96
N SER A 334 -22.93 -17.52 16.47
CA SER A 334 -22.43 -17.76 17.83
C SER A 334 -20.90 -17.71 17.87
N GLU A 335 -20.35 -17.37 19.04
CA GLU A 335 -18.89 -17.40 19.27
C GLU A 335 -18.29 -18.77 18.91
N GLN A 336 -18.97 -19.87 19.27
CA GLN A 336 -18.53 -21.22 18.95
C GLN A 336 -18.50 -21.48 17.43
N ALA A 337 -19.56 -21.12 16.71
CA ALA A 337 -19.62 -21.33 15.27
C ALA A 337 -18.54 -20.52 14.53
N ALA A 338 -18.30 -19.27 14.95
CA ALA A 338 -17.26 -18.43 14.37
C ALA A 338 -15.85 -18.95 14.69
N ALA A 339 -15.61 -19.45 15.91
CA ALA A 339 -14.34 -20.06 16.28
C ALA A 339 -14.04 -21.30 15.42
N GLU A 340 -15.02 -22.19 15.21
CA GLU A 340 -14.86 -23.36 14.35
C GLU A 340 -14.59 -22.98 12.90
N ALA A 341 -15.33 -22.01 12.35
CA ALA A 341 -15.11 -21.49 11.00
C ALA A 341 -13.74 -20.82 10.83
N ALA A 342 -13.23 -20.17 11.88
CA ALA A 342 -11.94 -19.48 11.85
C ALA A 342 -10.74 -20.44 11.88
N LYS A 343 -10.84 -21.64 12.49
CA LYS A 343 -9.73 -22.61 12.58
C LYS A 343 -9.04 -22.91 11.24
N PRO A 344 -9.75 -23.34 10.18
CA PRO A 344 -9.11 -23.61 8.89
C PRO A 344 -8.56 -22.34 8.23
N ILE A 345 -9.20 -21.18 8.44
CA ILE A 345 -8.76 -19.89 7.89
C ILE A 345 -7.44 -19.47 8.55
N ARG A 346 -7.35 -19.55 9.88
CA ARG A 346 -6.12 -19.26 10.65
C ARG A 346 -4.98 -20.17 10.23
N ARG A 347 -5.21 -21.49 10.10
CA ARG A 347 -4.18 -22.43 9.61
C ARG A 347 -3.66 -22.07 8.21
N LYS A 348 -4.55 -21.66 7.30
CA LYS A 348 -4.14 -21.18 5.97
C LYS A 348 -3.35 -19.87 6.07
N LEU A 349 -3.80 -18.94 6.91
CA LEU A 349 -3.15 -17.65 7.10
C LEU A 349 -1.73 -17.83 7.65
N ASP A 350 -1.54 -18.71 8.65
CA ASP A 350 -0.22 -19.01 9.22
C ASP A 350 0.75 -19.54 8.16
N ARG A 351 0.27 -20.40 7.25
CA ARG A 351 1.07 -20.89 6.12
C ARG A 351 1.45 -19.77 5.15
N GLN A 352 0.52 -18.88 4.83
CA GLN A 352 0.80 -17.73 3.96
C GLN A 352 1.79 -16.74 4.59
N LEU A 353 1.72 -16.56 5.91
CA LEU A 353 2.61 -15.68 6.67
C LEU A 353 3.96 -16.32 6.99
N ALA A 354 4.14 -17.63 6.79
CA ALA A 354 5.37 -18.33 7.15
C ALA A 354 6.62 -17.79 6.43
N LEU A 355 6.47 -17.31 5.19
CA LEU A 355 7.56 -16.69 4.42
C LEU A 355 7.86 -15.24 4.84
N ARG A 356 6.94 -14.59 5.56
CA ARG A 356 6.99 -13.16 5.82
C ARG A 356 8.25 -12.72 6.58
N PRO A 357 8.65 -13.38 7.69
CA PRO A 357 9.88 -13.01 8.39
C PRO A 357 11.15 -13.09 7.52
N PHE A 358 11.20 -14.05 6.58
CA PHE A 358 12.32 -14.18 5.64
C PHE A 358 12.36 -12.98 4.68
N LEU A 359 11.21 -12.61 4.09
CA LEU A 359 11.12 -11.47 3.18
C LEU A 359 11.38 -10.15 3.90
N ASP A 360 10.89 -9.99 5.13
CA ASP A 360 11.14 -8.82 5.97
C ASP A 360 12.63 -8.65 6.27
N ALA A 361 13.32 -9.71 6.69
CA ALA A 361 14.74 -9.66 6.94
C ALA A 361 15.56 -9.40 5.65
N LEU A 362 15.14 -9.97 4.51
CA LEU A 362 15.84 -9.83 3.24
C LEU A 362 15.65 -8.44 2.61
N PHE A 363 14.44 -7.91 2.68
CA PHE A 363 14.02 -6.67 2.01
C PHE A 363 13.64 -5.56 3.00
N LYS A 364 14.17 -5.62 4.23
CA LYS A 364 14.05 -4.50 5.17
C LYS A 364 14.58 -3.23 4.50
N PRO A 365 13.81 -2.12 4.52
CA PRO A 365 14.25 -0.87 3.92
C PRO A 365 15.67 -0.48 4.33
N ARG A 366 16.40 0.10 3.38
CA ARG A 366 17.77 0.58 3.64
C ARG A 366 17.70 1.95 4.35
N PRO A 367 18.56 2.24 5.34
CA PRO A 367 18.49 3.49 6.10
C PRO A 367 18.56 4.76 5.25
N GLU A 368 19.24 4.72 4.12
CA GLU A 368 19.51 5.88 3.25
C GLU A 368 18.23 6.52 2.71
N ILE A 369 17.15 5.74 2.53
CA ILE A 369 15.87 6.29 2.03
C ILE A 369 15.19 7.24 3.02
N PHE A 370 15.65 7.24 4.27
CA PHE A 370 15.14 8.08 5.35
C PHE A 370 16.08 9.25 5.69
N ALA A 371 17.25 9.32 5.04
CA ALA A 371 18.26 10.36 5.26
C ALA A 371 18.60 11.11 3.95
N PRO A 372 17.61 11.71 3.27
CA PRO A 372 17.87 12.46 2.04
C PRO A 372 18.74 13.70 2.31
N SER A 373 19.51 14.15 1.32
CA SER A 373 20.31 15.39 1.44
C SER A 373 19.42 16.61 1.70
N ASP A 374 19.96 17.69 2.26
CA ASP A 374 19.19 18.89 2.60
C ASP A 374 18.43 19.48 1.40
N ALA A 375 19.04 19.47 0.21
CA ALA A 375 18.43 20.00 -1.00
C ALA A 375 17.29 19.11 -1.57
N THR A 376 17.12 17.88 -1.08
CA THR A 376 16.10 16.97 -1.62
C THR A 376 14.70 17.42 -1.18
N ILE A 377 13.82 17.67 -2.16
CA ILE A 377 12.39 17.91 -1.89
C ILE A 377 11.78 16.68 -1.21
N VAL A 378 11.19 16.85 -0.03
CA VAL A 378 10.48 15.79 0.70
C VAL A 378 8.98 15.91 0.51
N CYS A 379 8.43 17.14 0.56
CA CYS A 379 7.01 17.39 0.32
C CYS A 379 6.78 17.96 -1.09
N ARG A 380 6.50 17.10 -2.07
CA ARG A 380 6.25 17.51 -3.46
C ARG A 380 5.09 18.48 -3.65
N CYS A 381 4.10 18.45 -2.76
CA CYS A 381 2.92 19.31 -2.89
C CYS A 381 3.17 20.75 -2.45
N GLU A 382 4.13 20.96 -1.55
CA GLU A 382 4.42 22.26 -0.92
C GLU A 382 5.90 22.65 -1.12
N GLU A 383 6.62 21.90 -1.96
CA GLU A 383 8.02 22.11 -2.34
C GLU A 383 9.01 22.20 -1.16
N VAL A 384 8.69 21.57 -0.04
CA VAL A 384 9.52 21.57 1.18
C VAL A 384 10.66 20.57 1.07
N THR A 385 11.88 21.01 1.38
CA THR A 385 13.10 20.20 1.34
C THR A 385 13.38 19.48 2.66
N ALA A 386 14.29 18.51 2.65
CA ALA A 386 14.73 17.83 3.87
C ALA A 386 15.45 18.79 4.83
N GLY A 387 16.22 19.76 4.30
CA GLY A 387 16.90 20.79 5.06
C GLY A 387 15.93 21.68 5.83
N ASP A 388 14.81 22.07 5.20
CA ASP A 388 13.75 22.85 5.87
C ASP A 388 13.16 22.10 7.06
N ILE A 389 12.95 20.79 6.93
CA ILE A 389 12.45 19.94 8.03
C ILE A 389 13.49 19.82 9.15
N ARG A 390 14.76 19.62 8.81
CA ARG A 390 15.86 19.52 9.79
C ARG A 390 16.04 20.82 10.56
N ALA A 391 16.00 21.97 9.88
CA ALA A 391 16.09 23.28 10.50
C ALA A 391 14.99 23.51 11.56
N MET A 392 13.82 22.89 11.39
CA MET A 392 12.74 22.95 12.37
C MET A 392 12.88 21.95 13.52
N ALA A 393 13.66 20.88 13.37
CA ALA A 393 13.83 19.86 14.41
C ALA A 393 14.44 20.43 15.71
N ASP A 394 15.28 21.46 15.58
CA ASP A 394 15.93 22.13 16.70
C ASP A 394 15.00 23.14 17.42
N VAL A 395 13.86 23.48 16.81
CA VAL A 395 12.90 24.46 17.36
C VAL A 395 11.95 23.76 18.33
N GLY A 396 12.45 23.49 19.54
CA GLY A 396 11.61 23.00 20.65
C GLY A 396 11.13 21.56 20.49
N ARG A 397 11.89 20.71 19.78
CA ARG A 397 11.63 19.27 19.60
C ARG A 397 10.23 18.94 19.05
N PRO A 398 9.84 19.54 17.91
CA PRO A 398 8.47 19.49 17.42
C PRO A 398 8.09 18.08 16.95
N GLY A 399 6.78 17.79 16.93
CA GLY A 399 6.25 16.64 16.19
C GLY A 399 5.91 17.02 14.74
N PRO A 400 5.49 16.05 13.91
CA PRO A 400 5.12 16.32 12.52
C PRO A 400 4.03 17.39 12.36
N ASN A 401 3.07 17.50 13.29
CA ASN A 401 2.01 18.50 13.20
C ASN A 401 2.51 19.94 13.45
N GLN A 402 3.50 20.12 14.31
CA GLN A 402 4.13 21.42 14.54
C GLN A 402 4.99 21.81 13.33
N VAL A 403 5.81 20.89 12.81
CA VAL A 403 6.59 21.12 11.58
C VAL A 403 5.68 21.47 10.40
N LYS A 404 4.53 20.80 10.28
CA LYS A 404 3.50 21.14 9.30
C LYS A 404 3.01 22.59 9.42
N ALA A 405 2.86 23.13 10.63
CA ALA A 405 2.41 24.50 10.83
C ALA A 405 3.47 25.52 10.36
N PHE A 406 4.76 25.23 10.56
CA PHE A 406 5.86 26.11 10.16
C PHE A 406 6.23 26.01 8.67
N THR A 407 6.24 24.78 8.13
CA THR A 407 6.78 24.50 6.78
C THR A 407 5.71 24.20 5.75
N ARG A 408 4.47 23.95 6.19
CA ARG A 408 3.37 23.41 5.37
C ARG A 408 3.56 21.96 4.91
N ALA A 409 4.66 21.28 5.24
CA ALA A 409 4.88 19.88 4.87
C ALA A 409 3.73 18.98 5.37
N GLY A 410 3.00 18.37 4.43
CA GLY A 410 1.82 17.55 4.70
C GLY A 410 0.48 18.26 4.51
N MET A 411 0.45 19.54 4.14
CA MET A 411 -0.78 20.31 3.89
C MET A 411 -1.36 20.18 2.47
N GLY A 412 -0.56 19.70 1.51
CA GLY A 412 -1.02 19.55 0.13
C GLY A 412 -2.07 18.45 -0.10
N PRO A 413 -2.54 18.24 -1.34
CA PRO A 413 -3.65 17.32 -1.64
C PRO A 413 -3.42 15.86 -1.21
N CYS A 414 -2.16 15.43 -1.08
CA CYS A 414 -1.84 14.10 -0.59
C CYS A 414 -2.07 13.92 0.92
N GLN A 415 -2.21 15.01 1.68
CA GLN A 415 -2.43 15.04 3.14
C GLN A 415 -1.38 14.25 3.92
N GLY A 416 -0.10 14.45 3.59
CA GLY A 416 1.02 13.81 4.29
C GLY A 416 1.31 12.36 3.90
N ARG A 417 0.52 11.74 3.00
CA ARG A 417 0.74 10.35 2.53
C ARG A 417 2.13 10.12 1.92
N GLN A 418 2.67 11.14 1.26
CA GLN A 418 3.92 11.04 0.52
C GLN A 418 5.13 11.47 1.36
N CYS A 419 5.00 12.54 2.16
CA CYS A 419 6.13 13.06 2.94
C CYS A 419 6.18 12.57 4.38
N GLY A 420 5.07 12.09 4.96
CA GLY A 420 4.95 11.90 6.40
C GLY A 420 5.95 10.94 7.01
N TYR A 421 6.24 9.82 6.35
CA TYR A 421 7.23 8.86 6.86
C TYR A 421 8.64 9.46 6.87
N THR A 422 9.03 10.17 5.82
CA THR A 422 10.32 10.85 5.75
C THR A 422 10.41 11.97 6.77
N VAL A 423 9.35 12.77 6.95
CA VAL A 423 9.30 13.83 7.96
C VAL A 423 9.45 13.25 9.37
N THR A 424 8.68 12.21 9.73
CA THR A 424 8.82 11.53 11.02
C THR A 424 10.24 11.03 11.23
N GLN A 425 10.87 10.42 10.23
CA GLN A 425 12.22 9.86 10.36
C GLN A 425 13.31 10.93 10.45
N ILE A 426 13.19 12.03 9.70
CA ILE A 426 14.12 13.17 9.82
C ILE A 426 14.07 13.74 11.24
N LEU A 427 12.87 13.94 11.79
CA LEU A 427 12.69 14.45 13.16
C LEU A 427 13.19 13.45 14.21
N ALA A 428 12.88 12.17 14.05
CA ALA A 428 13.36 11.10 14.92
C ALA A 428 14.91 11.11 15.00
N ALA A 429 15.57 11.16 13.83
CA ALA A 429 17.02 11.19 13.75
C ALA A 429 17.63 12.47 14.33
N ALA A 430 17.08 13.64 13.98
CA ALA A 430 17.60 14.93 14.46
C ALA A 430 17.45 15.10 15.97
N GLU A 431 16.37 14.60 16.56
CA GLU A 431 16.04 14.82 17.98
C GLU A 431 16.43 13.66 18.91
N GLY A 432 17.08 12.61 18.37
CA GLY A 432 17.46 11.41 19.11
C GLY A 432 16.26 10.64 19.69
N ARG A 433 15.13 10.63 18.99
CA ARG A 433 13.89 9.93 19.39
C ARG A 433 13.61 8.75 18.47
N THR A 434 12.79 7.82 18.94
CA THR A 434 12.22 6.80 18.07
C THR A 434 11.11 7.39 17.19
N ALA A 435 10.88 6.78 16.02
CA ALA A 435 9.74 7.15 15.17
C ALA A 435 8.39 6.99 15.91
N GLN A 436 8.26 6.02 16.81
CA GLN A 436 7.05 5.84 17.62
C GLN A 436 6.78 7.06 18.52
N GLU A 437 7.81 7.62 19.17
CA GLU A 437 7.68 8.80 20.05
C GLU A 437 7.38 10.08 19.26
N VAL A 438 7.99 10.25 18.09
CA VAL A 438 7.72 11.39 17.18
C VAL A 438 6.29 11.33 16.64
N GLY A 439 5.79 10.13 16.35
CA GLY A 439 4.47 9.89 15.80
C GLY A 439 4.32 10.31 14.33
N PHE A 440 3.06 10.34 13.88
CA PHE A 440 2.68 10.73 12.52
C PHE A 440 1.78 11.97 12.52
N TYR A 441 1.44 12.49 11.35
CA TYR A 441 0.46 13.57 11.23
C TYR A 441 -0.89 13.18 11.81
N ARG A 442 -1.57 14.16 12.42
CA ARG A 442 -2.99 14.03 12.77
C ARG A 442 -3.80 14.13 11.48
N ILE A 443 -4.40 13.01 11.07
CA ILE A 443 -5.23 12.95 9.87
C ILE A 443 -6.63 13.49 10.18
N ARG A 444 -7.15 14.34 9.31
CA ARG A 444 -8.47 14.95 9.44
C ARG A 444 -9.30 14.67 8.18
N PRO A 445 -10.64 14.63 8.29
CA PRO A 445 -11.50 14.71 7.13
C PRO A 445 -11.31 16.03 6.36
N PRO A 446 -11.54 16.03 5.04
CA PRO A 446 -11.83 14.85 4.24
C PRO A 446 -10.53 14.04 3.95
N LEU A 447 -10.60 12.71 4.10
CA LEU A 447 -9.48 11.79 3.85
C LEU A 447 -8.92 11.95 2.44
N LYS A 448 -9.78 12.30 1.49
CA LYS A 448 -9.43 12.61 0.10
C LYS A 448 -10.12 13.90 -0.29
N PRO A 449 -9.55 14.71 -1.19
CA PRO A 449 -10.19 15.95 -1.62
C PRO A 449 -11.62 15.71 -2.12
N VAL A 450 -12.52 16.60 -1.71
CA VAL A 450 -13.92 16.68 -2.15
C VAL A 450 -14.15 18.12 -2.58
N THR A 451 -14.85 18.30 -3.69
CA THR A 451 -15.20 19.62 -4.22
C THR A 451 -16.32 20.25 -3.40
N LEU A 452 -16.40 21.58 -3.38
CA LEU A 452 -17.52 22.29 -2.73
C LEU A 452 -18.88 21.93 -3.36
N GLY A 453 -18.91 21.67 -4.67
CA GLY A 453 -20.13 21.25 -5.37
C GLY A 453 -20.64 19.87 -4.91
N GLU A 454 -19.73 18.92 -4.69
CA GLU A 454 -20.07 17.62 -4.12
C GLU A 454 -20.61 17.76 -2.69
N LEU A 455 -19.96 18.56 -1.84
CA LEU A 455 -20.45 18.81 -0.48
C LEU A 455 -21.82 19.50 -0.47
N ALA A 456 -22.06 20.43 -1.39
CA ALA A 456 -23.35 21.11 -1.52
C ALA A 456 -24.49 20.17 -1.94
N SER A 457 -24.18 19.01 -2.52
CA SER A 457 -25.17 18.00 -2.89
C SER A 457 -25.58 17.09 -1.71
N LEU A 458 -24.92 17.19 -0.54
CA LEU A 458 -25.38 16.48 0.65
C LEU A 458 -26.75 17.05 1.04
N ASP A 459 -27.77 16.20 0.93
CA ASP A 459 -29.15 16.55 1.27
C ASP A 459 -29.23 17.15 2.70
N ARG A 460 -29.49 18.47 2.79
CA ARG A 460 -29.66 19.21 4.05
C ARG A 460 -31.02 18.92 4.71
N ARG A 461 -31.37 17.66 4.91
CA ARG A 461 -32.56 17.28 5.71
C ARG A 461 -32.16 16.89 7.13
N GLU A 462 -31.46 17.77 7.83
CA GLU A 462 -31.62 17.80 9.29
C GLU A 462 -32.97 18.49 9.53
N LYS A 463 -33.97 17.70 9.96
CA LYS A 463 -35.10 18.28 10.66
C LYS A 463 -34.52 18.88 11.94
N VAL A 464 -34.33 20.20 11.94
CA VAL A 464 -34.21 20.97 13.18
C VAL A 464 -35.56 20.81 13.87
N SER A 465 -35.65 19.86 14.79
CA SER A 465 -36.78 19.70 15.70
C SER A 465 -36.59 20.58 16.92
#